data_AF-A0A955XAX5-F1
#
_entry.id   AF-A0A955XAX5-F1
#
_cell.length_a   1.000
_cell.length_b   1.000
_cell.length_c   1.000
_cell.angle_alpha   90.00
_cell.angle_beta   90.00
_cell.angle_gamma   90.00
#
_symmetry.space_group_name_H-M   'P 1'
#
loop_
_entity.id
_entity.type
_entity.pdbx_description
1 polymer ?
#
loop_
_entity_poly.entity_id
_entity_poly.type
_entity_poly.pdbx_seq_one_letter_code
_entity_poly.pdbx_strand_id
1 'polypeptide(L)'
;MIGLVAAAGCRGGELPADVPWVTAPDHLSHEQYFPINSGKHEGIDCNKCHGDFDTFTEFTCISCHTHAQTETDPAHAAVPDYTYERKSCFTCHPRGEADGAGVAHDAFYPIGPGTAHEPLACSSCHVDPSTRSVVSCIDCHDHDEAPMATQHGGTPGYAWETQACIGCHRDGDALSRDVHDAIFPVSETTAHGSTACAECHVDPADREAVTCVDCHAHEVGPSQTAHQLVGGYAYVTSDCMKCHYDSSVPRIAQHLPFRIDGEAKHKAENAACLECHTQVQANRPFPSADFGAFDCLGCHGRSEMDGEHRGRTGYAYDSPTCVKSGCHPTGDGD
;
A
#
# COMPACT_ATOMS: atom_id res chain seq x y z
N MET A 1 67.81 -31.02 -23.73
CA MET A 1 67.22 -30.57 -25.01
C MET A 1 65.72 -30.49 -24.77
N ILE A 2 65.21 -29.37 -24.26
CA ILE A 2 64.67 -28.21 -25.00
C ILE A 2 63.67 -28.62 -26.10
N GLY A 3 62.43 -28.09 -25.99
CA GLY A 3 61.38 -28.05 -27.01
C GLY A 3 60.00 -28.32 -26.40
N LEU A 4 59.37 -27.37 -25.69
CA LEU A 4 58.50 -26.28 -26.17
C LEU A 4 57.34 -26.69 -27.11
N VAL A 5 56.13 -26.65 -26.53
CA VAL A 5 54.85 -26.05 -27.00
C VAL A 5 54.40 -26.26 -28.46
N ALA A 6 53.18 -26.79 -28.60
CA ALA A 6 52.21 -26.25 -29.57
C ALA A 6 50.78 -26.44 -29.03
N ALA A 7 50.11 -25.30 -28.79
CA ALA A 7 48.67 -25.20 -28.65
C ALA A 7 48.01 -25.20 -30.04
N ALA A 8 46.82 -25.79 -30.13
CA ALA A 8 45.73 -25.65 -31.12
C ALA A 8 45.07 -27.04 -31.26
N GLY A 9 43.76 -27.21 -31.25
CA GLY A 9 42.63 -26.32 -31.34
C GLY A 9 41.39 -27.21 -31.52
N CYS A 10 40.22 -26.66 -31.23
CA CYS A 10 38.92 -27.33 -31.30
C CYS A 10 38.73 -28.15 -32.59
N ARG A 11 38.40 -29.45 -32.46
CA ARG A 11 37.55 -30.19 -33.40
C ARG A 11 36.67 -31.16 -32.63
N GLY A 12 35.38 -31.04 -32.88
CA GLY A 12 34.32 -31.79 -32.22
C GLY A 12 34.48 -33.30 -32.35
N GLY A 13 34.23 -33.98 -31.23
CA GLY A 13 33.84 -35.37 -31.16
C GLY A 13 32.67 -35.43 -30.20
N GLU A 14 31.58 -36.05 -30.62
CA GLU A 14 30.39 -36.30 -29.78
C GLU A 14 30.80 -37.02 -28.50
N LEU A 15 30.41 -36.46 -27.35
CA LEU A 15 30.58 -37.12 -26.05
C LEU A 15 29.42 -38.09 -25.80
N PRO A 16 29.64 -39.19 -25.06
CA PRO A 16 28.68 -40.27 -24.90
C PRO A 16 27.38 -39.82 -24.20
N ALA A 17 26.26 -40.40 -24.62
CA ALA A 17 24.90 -40.03 -24.21
C ALA A 17 24.45 -40.60 -22.85
N ASP A 18 25.38 -40.92 -21.94
CA ASP A 18 25.09 -41.68 -20.72
C ASP A 18 25.81 -41.17 -19.46
N VAL A 19 26.09 -39.86 -19.36
CA VAL A 19 26.48 -39.22 -18.10
C VAL A 19 25.28 -38.45 -17.52
N PRO A 20 24.58 -38.98 -16.51
CA PRO A 20 23.35 -38.40 -16.02
C PRO A 20 23.61 -37.31 -14.98
N TRP A 21 24.07 -36.12 -15.40
CA TRP A 21 23.83 -34.84 -14.71
C TRP A 21 23.91 -33.69 -15.71
N VAL A 22 22.75 -33.24 -16.19
CA VAL A 22 22.57 -31.95 -16.86
C VAL A 22 22.95 -30.86 -15.85
N THR A 23 24.14 -30.28 -15.99
CA THR A 23 24.66 -29.20 -15.13
C THR A 23 24.88 -27.90 -15.90
N ALA A 24 24.16 -27.67 -16.99
CA ALA A 24 24.06 -26.34 -17.58
C ALA A 24 22.59 -26.14 -18.00
N PRO A 25 21.78 -25.35 -17.27
CA PRO A 25 20.52 -24.90 -17.83
C PRO A 25 20.85 -24.14 -19.12
N ASP A 26 20.16 -24.46 -20.22
CA ASP A 26 20.19 -23.59 -21.38
C ASP A 26 19.69 -22.19 -20.99
N HIS A 27 19.96 -21.21 -21.84
CA HIS A 27 19.56 -19.84 -21.62
C HIS A 27 18.10 -19.72 -21.17
N LEU A 28 17.17 -20.46 -21.80
CA LEU A 28 15.74 -20.42 -21.49
C LEU A 28 15.41 -20.99 -20.10
N SER A 29 16.04 -22.09 -19.71
CA SER A 29 15.87 -22.73 -18.40
C SER A 29 16.67 -22.06 -17.28
N HIS A 30 17.51 -21.08 -17.58
CA HIS A 30 18.16 -20.23 -16.59
C HIS A 30 17.21 -19.16 -16.04
N GLU A 31 16.19 -18.76 -16.82
CA GLU A 31 15.24 -17.69 -16.49
C GLU A 31 14.47 -17.92 -15.18
N GLN A 32 14.18 -19.18 -14.85
CA GLN A 32 13.51 -19.58 -13.60
C GLN A 32 14.38 -19.36 -12.35
N TYR A 33 15.71 -19.24 -12.50
CA TYR A 33 16.64 -19.11 -11.39
C TYR A 33 17.29 -17.72 -11.35
N PHE A 34 17.69 -17.19 -12.51
CA PHE A 34 18.25 -15.85 -12.65
C PHE A 34 18.08 -15.37 -14.11
N PRO A 35 17.51 -14.18 -14.36
CA PRO A 35 17.24 -13.71 -15.71
C PRO A 35 18.56 -13.36 -16.44
N ILE A 36 18.89 -14.11 -17.49
CA ILE A 36 20.06 -13.85 -18.37
C ILE A 36 19.67 -13.67 -19.85
N ASN A 37 18.38 -13.80 -20.17
CA ASN A 37 17.86 -13.55 -21.52
C ASN A 37 17.33 -12.14 -21.70
N SER A 38 17.37 -11.32 -20.65
CA SER A 38 16.87 -9.96 -20.64
C SER A 38 17.61 -9.14 -19.59
N GLY A 39 17.46 -7.82 -19.65
CA GLY A 39 18.06 -6.91 -18.67
C GLY A 39 19.57 -6.77 -18.82
N LYS A 40 20.25 -6.37 -17.72
CA LYS A 40 21.69 -6.02 -17.75
C LYS A 40 22.64 -7.20 -17.94
N HIS A 41 22.15 -8.43 -17.75
CA HIS A 41 22.90 -9.66 -17.95
C HIS A 41 22.55 -10.36 -19.27
N GLU A 42 21.73 -9.73 -20.13
CA GLU A 42 21.40 -10.27 -21.45
C GLU A 42 22.67 -10.53 -22.28
N GLY A 43 22.80 -11.76 -22.77
CA GLY A 43 23.91 -12.14 -23.67
C GLY A 43 25.27 -12.28 -22.98
N ILE A 44 25.30 -12.36 -21.64
CA ILE A 44 26.54 -12.64 -20.91
C ILE A 44 26.98 -14.10 -21.12
N ASP A 45 28.29 -14.32 -21.27
CA ASP A 45 28.85 -15.66 -21.37
C ASP A 45 28.76 -16.38 -20.00
N CYS A 46 28.35 -17.66 -20.00
CA CYS A 46 28.12 -18.41 -18.76
C CYS A 46 29.35 -18.42 -17.84
N ASN A 47 30.56 -18.49 -18.41
CA ASN A 47 31.80 -18.55 -17.63
C ASN A 47 32.17 -17.19 -17.00
N LYS A 48 31.46 -16.10 -17.33
CA LYS A 48 31.61 -14.83 -16.59
C LYS A 48 31.10 -14.93 -15.15
N CYS A 49 30.12 -15.79 -14.91
CA CYS A 49 29.57 -16.07 -13.59
C CYS A 49 30.12 -17.38 -13.02
N HIS A 50 30.21 -18.42 -13.84
CA HIS A 50 30.60 -19.78 -13.45
C HIS A 50 32.11 -20.06 -13.53
N GLY A 51 32.87 -19.23 -14.24
CA GLY A 51 34.34 -19.21 -14.23
C GLY A 51 35.02 -20.58 -14.31
N ASP A 52 36.07 -20.71 -13.52
CA ASP A 52 36.89 -21.92 -13.40
C ASP A 52 36.47 -22.79 -12.19
N PHE A 53 35.22 -22.68 -11.72
CA PHE A 53 34.77 -23.52 -10.60
C PHE A 53 34.65 -24.99 -11.00
N ASP A 54 34.75 -25.89 -10.03
CA ASP A 54 34.73 -27.33 -10.25
C ASP A 54 33.38 -27.82 -10.82
N THR A 55 32.29 -27.07 -10.60
CA THR A 55 30.96 -27.35 -11.15
C THR A 55 30.22 -26.08 -11.56
N PHE A 56 29.32 -26.20 -12.54
CA PHE A 56 28.42 -25.11 -12.96
C PHE A 56 27.33 -24.77 -11.91
N THR A 57 27.23 -25.52 -10.82
CA THR A 57 26.40 -25.13 -9.66
C THR A 57 27.07 -24.06 -8.80
N GLU A 58 28.34 -23.79 -9.03
CA GLU A 58 29.07 -22.71 -8.39
C GLU A 58 29.16 -21.50 -9.30
N PHE A 59 29.08 -20.32 -8.70
CA PHE A 59 29.15 -19.04 -9.41
C PHE A 59 29.60 -17.92 -8.48
N THR A 60 29.92 -16.77 -9.08
CA THR A 60 30.25 -15.54 -8.36
C THR A 60 29.55 -14.32 -8.97
N CYS A 61 28.97 -13.48 -8.12
CA CYS A 61 28.43 -12.17 -8.51
C CYS A 61 29.49 -11.06 -8.33
N ILE A 62 30.42 -11.28 -7.40
CA ILE A 62 31.32 -10.25 -6.85
C ILE A 62 32.48 -9.94 -7.83
N SER A 63 32.71 -10.80 -8.82
CA SER A 63 33.72 -10.56 -9.87
C SER A 63 33.38 -9.35 -10.74
N CYS A 64 32.09 -9.08 -10.97
CA CYS A 64 31.60 -7.95 -11.75
C CYS A 64 30.91 -6.90 -10.86
N HIS A 65 30.18 -7.35 -9.83
CA HIS A 65 29.51 -6.48 -8.86
C HIS A 65 30.36 -6.37 -7.61
N THR A 66 31.44 -5.60 -7.70
CA THR A 66 32.38 -5.38 -6.60
C THR A 66 31.76 -4.51 -5.52
N HIS A 67 30.87 -5.09 -4.72
CA HIS A 67 30.43 -4.48 -3.47
C HIS A 67 31.56 -4.69 -2.48
N ALA A 68 32.33 -3.66 -2.12
CA ALA A 68 33.40 -3.84 -1.14
C ALA A 68 32.79 -4.35 0.17
N GLN A 69 33.38 -5.37 0.80
CA GLN A 69 32.87 -5.92 2.06
C GLN A 69 32.66 -4.81 3.11
N THR A 70 33.59 -3.85 3.17
CA THR A 70 33.53 -2.69 4.06
C THR A 70 32.33 -1.76 3.83
N GLU A 71 31.73 -1.79 2.65
CA GLU A 71 30.51 -1.03 2.31
C GLU A 71 29.25 -1.89 2.43
N THR A 72 29.40 -3.21 2.25
CA THR A 72 28.29 -4.18 2.25
C THR A 72 27.89 -4.57 3.66
N ASP A 73 28.85 -4.82 4.54
CA ASP A 73 28.60 -5.24 5.92
C ASP A 73 27.74 -4.21 6.68
N PRO A 74 28.01 -2.89 6.62
CA PRO A 74 27.15 -1.90 7.30
C PRO A 74 25.73 -1.86 6.75
N ALA A 75 25.54 -2.08 5.44
CA ALA A 75 24.22 -2.08 4.81
C ALA A 75 23.38 -3.32 5.18
N HIS A 76 24.04 -4.42 5.58
CA HIS A 76 23.39 -5.67 6.01
C HIS A 76 23.50 -5.90 7.52
N ALA A 77 23.89 -4.89 8.30
CA ALA A 77 24.12 -5.03 9.73
C ALA A 77 22.87 -5.48 10.52
N ALA A 78 21.68 -5.21 9.98
CA ALA A 78 20.39 -5.58 10.53
C ALA A 78 19.80 -6.86 9.89
N VAL A 79 20.54 -7.57 9.04
CA VAL A 79 20.08 -8.82 8.40
C VAL A 79 20.69 -10.00 9.14
N PRO A 80 19.90 -10.75 9.94
CA PRO A 80 20.40 -11.95 10.60
C PRO A 80 20.90 -12.98 9.57
N ASP A 81 21.95 -13.72 9.92
CA ASP A 81 22.61 -14.73 9.06
C ASP A 81 23.26 -14.22 7.76
N TYR A 82 23.35 -12.89 7.58
CA TYR A 82 24.15 -12.31 6.51
C TYR A 82 25.61 -12.79 6.60
N THR A 83 26.12 -13.24 5.45
CA THR A 83 27.54 -13.55 5.26
C THR A 83 27.99 -12.95 3.93
N TYR A 84 29.18 -12.35 3.91
CA TYR A 84 29.80 -11.84 2.68
C TYR A 84 30.35 -13.00 1.83
N GLU A 85 29.46 -13.87 1.39
CA GLU A 85 29.75 -15.07 0.59
C GLU A 85 28.88 -15.08 -0.67
N ARG A 86 29.45 -15.57 -1.77
CA ARG A 86 28.85 -15.46 -3.12
C ARG A 86 27.44 -16.04 -3.21
N LYS A 87 27.22 -17.21 -2.60
CA LYS A 87 25.92 -17.91 -2.59
C LYS A 87 24.91 -17.25 -1.63
N SER A 88 25.40 -16.56 -0.60
CA SER A 88 24.57 -15.83 0.37
C SER A 88 23.94 -14.59 -0.24
N CYS A 89 24.66 -13.88 -1.13
CA CYS A 89 24.10 -12.77 -1.89
C CYS A 89 22.89 -13.21 -2.73
N PHE A 90 23.02 -14.32 -3.47
CA PHE A 90 21.94 -14.86 -4.30
C PHE A 90 20.74 -15.35 -3.49
N THR A 91 20.96 -15.75 -2.23
CA THR A 91 19.89 -16.13 -1.32
C THR A 91 18.92 -14.97 -1.08
N CYS A 92 19.42 -13.76 -0.83
CA CYS A 92 18.56 -12.60 -0.58
C CYS A 92 18.22 -11.83 -1.88
N HIS A 93 19.10 -11.90 -2.88
CA HIS A 93 18.98 -11.19 -4.15
C HIS A 93 18.96 -12.18 -5.34
N PRO A 94 17.91 -13.00 -5.51
CA PRO A 94 17.85 -14.02 -6.57
C PRO A 94 17.79 -13.43 -7.99
N ARG A 95 17.56 -12.12 -8.12
CA ARG A 95 17.67 -11.37 -9.39
C ARG A 95 18.92 -10.50 -9.50
N GLY A 96 19.78 -10.49 -8.48
CA GLY A 96 21.00 -9.69 -8.47
C GLY A 96 20.77 -8.18 -8.34
N GLU A 97 19.59 -7.76 -7.88
CA GLU A 97 19.23 -6.37 -7.64
C GLU A 97 19.30 -6.07 -6.14
N ALA A 98 19.87 -4.91 -5.76
CA ALA A 98 20.04 -4.48 -4.37
C ALA A 98 18.69 -4.34 -3.65
N ASP A 99 17.65 -3.98 -4.40
CA ASP A 99 16.27 -3.92 -3.93
C ASP A 99 15.70 -5.35 -4.04
N GLY A 100 16.14 -6.22 -3.13
CA GLY A 100 15.96 -7.68 -3.18
C GLY A 100 14.66 -8.14 -3.84
N ALA A 101 14.76 -8.58 -5.09
CA ALA A 101 13.76 -9.36 -5.84
C ALA A 101 12.26 -9.07 -5.57
N GLY A 102 11.86 -7.81 -5.41
CA GLY A 102 10.45 -7.48 -5.12
C GLY A 102 9.87 -8.20 -3.89
N VAL A 103 10.72 -8.63 -2.96
CA VAL A 103 10.29 -9.29 -1.72
C VAL A 103 9.86 -8.18 -0.77
N ALA A 104 8.61 -7.75 -0.91
CA ALA A 104 8.03 -6.70 -0.11
C ALA A 104 7.69 -7.24 1.30
N HIS A 105 8.71 -7.59 2.08
CA HIS A 105 8.58 -7.84 3.51
C HIS A 105 7.88 -6.65 4.18
N ASP A 106 8.25 -5.42 3.82
CA ASP A 106 7.59 -4.20 4.33
C ASP A 106 6.08 -4.17 4.08
N ALA A 107 5.61 -4.89 3.06
CA ALA A 107 4.21 -4.90 2.70
C ALA A 107 3.47 -6.05 3.41
N PHE A 108 4.03 -7.26 3.47
CA PHE A 108 3.32 -8.45 3.97
C PHE A 108 3.89 -9.06 5.27
N TYR A 109 5.10 -8.68 5.69
CA TYR A 109 5.82 -9.21 6.85
C TYR A 109 6.94 -8.23 7.27
N PRO A 110 6.64 -7.14 8.00
CA PRO A 110 7.65 -6.15 8.35
C PRO A 110 8.77 -6.76 9.23
N ILE A 111 9.96 -6.93 8.66
CA ILE A 111 11.16 -7.44 9.37
C ILE A 111 12.17 -6.33 9.69
N GLY A 112 11.79 -5.08 9.43
CA GLY A 112 12.65 -3.91 9.64
C GLY A 112 12.91 -3.60 11.12
N PRO A 113 13.79 -2.64 11.41
CA PRO A 113 14.11 -2.24 12.78
C PRO A 113 12.86 -1.82 13.58
N GLY A 114 12.72 -2.36 14.79
CA GLY A 114 11.61 -2.08 15.70
C GLY A 114 10.40 -3.00 15.56
N THR A 115 10.43 -3.99 14.67
CA THR A 115 9.34 -4.98 14.54
C THR A 115 9.61 -6.23 15.40
N ALA A 116 8.56 -6.99 15.71
CA ALA A 116 8.70 -8.24 16.47
C ALA A 116 9.48 -9.33 15.69
N HIS A 117 9.59 -9.19 14.37
CA HIS A 117 10.28 -10.12 13.48
C HIS A 117 11.72 -9.70 13.15
N GLU A 118 12.15 -8.50 13.53
CA GLU A 118 13.53 -8.01 13.40
C GLU A 118 14.61 -9.03 13.85
N PRO A 119 14.48 -9.73 15.00
CA PRO A 119 15.53 -10.66 15.45
C PRO A 119 15.49 -12.02 14.75
N LEU A 120 14.52 -12.29 13.87
CA LEU A 120 14.34 -13.61 13.27
C LEU A 120 15.27 -13.84 12.08
N ALA A 121 15.87 -15.02 12.05
CA ALA A 121 16.58 -15.50 10.88
C ALA A 121 15.64 -15.69 9.69
N CYS A 122 16.12 -15.49 8.46
CA CYS A 122 15.32 -15.77 7.26
C CYS A 122 14.83 -17.23 7.24
N SER A 123 15.65 -18.15 7.75
CA SER A 123 15.33 -19.58 7.87
C SER A 123 14.25 -19.89 8.90
N SER A 124 13.97 -18.97 9.83
CA SER A 124 12.86 -19.08 10.77
C SER A 124 11.51 -19.00 10.08
N CYS A 125 11.43 -18.30 8.94
CA CYS A 125 10.19 -18.17 8.15
C CYS A 125 10.26 -18.97 6.84
N HIS A 126 11.41 -18.96 6.17
CA HIS A 126 11.67 -19.67 4.92
C HIS A 126 12.37 -21.00 5.16
N VAL A 127 11.64 -21.93 5.79
CA VAL A 127 12.17 -23.24 6.21
C VAL A 127 12.66 -24.07 5.02
N ASP A 128 11.99 -23.94 3.86
CA ASP A 128 12.41 -24.55 2.61
C ASP A 128 13.03 -23.49 1.66
N PRO A 129 14.35 -23.59 1.38
CA PRO A 129 15.03 -22.68 0.47
C PRO A 129 14.51 -22.69 -0.97
N SER A 130 13.81 -23.75 -1.38
CA SER A 130 13.25 -23.89 -2.73
C SER A 130 11.85 -23.27 -2.87
N THR A 131 11.17 -22.96 -1.76
CA THR A 131 9.81 -22.42 -1.73
C THR A 131 9.67 -21.22 -0.80
N ARG A 132 10.56 -20.23 -0.92
CA ARG A 132 10.57 -19.02 -0.06
C ARG A 132 9.32 -18.14 -0.14
N SER A 133 8.42 -18.36 -1.10
CA SER A 133 7.12 -17.67 -1.11
C SER A 133 6.13 -18.25 -0.09
N VAL A 134 6.43 -19.41 0.50
CA VAL A 134 5.59 -20.07 1.50
C VAL A 134 6.14 -19.74 2.88
N VAL A 135 5.28 -19.15 3.71
CA VAL A 135 5.54 -18.86 5.12
C VAL A 135 4.29 -19.25 5.92
N SER A 136 4.46 -19.56 7.20
CA SER A 136 3.35 -19.89 8.09
C SER A 136 3.28 -18.90 9.26
N CYS A 137 2.13 -18.28 9.48
CA CYS A 137 1.88 -17.44 10.65
C CYS A 137 1.59 -18.29 11.88
N ILE A 138 0.84 -19.38 11.68
CA ILE A 138 0.33 -20.26 12.75
C ILE A 138 1.43 -21.14 13.38
N ASP A 139 2.59 -21.25 12.74
CA ASP A 139 3.72 -22.03 13.26
C ASP A 139 4.48 -21.28 14.37
N CYS A 140 4.31 -19.95 14.47
CA CYS A 140 5.00 -19.10 15.43
C CYS A 140 4.06 -18.24 16.28
N HIS A 141 3.00 -17.70 15.69
CA HIS A 141 1.97 -16.96 16.43
C HIS A 141 0.96 -17.93 17.01
N ASP A 142 1.24 -18.29 18.26
CA ASP A 142 0.48 -19.21 19.09
C ASP A 142 -0.90 -18.61 19.40
N HIS A 143 -1.82 -18.86 18.49
CA HIS A 143 -3.22 -18.87 18.84
C HIS A 143 -3.73 -20.29 18.69
N ASP A 144 -4.31 -20.85 19.74
CA ASP A 144 -5.10 -22.07 19.60
C ASP A 144 -6.26 -21.80 18.61
N GLU A 145 -6.52 -22.75 17.70
CA GLU A 145 -7.56 -22.64 16.66
C GLU A 145 -8.94 -22.31 17.27
N ALA A 146 -9.27 -22.88 18.43
CA ALA A 146 -10.58 -22.73 19.05
C ALA A 146 -10.85 -21.30 19.62
N PRO A 147 -9.93 -20.69 20.40
CA PRO A 147 -10.00 -19.27 20.73
C PRO A 147 -10.10 -18.35 19.52
N MET A 148 -9.35 -18.64 18.44
CA MET A 148 -9.40 -17.80 17.23
C MET A 148 -10.71 -17.93 16.49
N ALA A 149 -11.22 -19.14 16.34
CA ALA A 149 -12.55 -19.36 15.77
C ALA A 149 -13.64 -18.63 16.59
N THR A 150 -13.47 -18.54 17.91
CA THR A 150 -14.38 -17.78 18.78
C THR A 150 -14.30 -16.28 18.50
N GLN A 151 -13.09 -15.71 18.39
CA GLN A 151 -12.90 -14.30 18.08
C GLN A 151 -13.38 -13.93 16.67
N HIS A 152 -13.30 -14.88 15.73
CA HIS A 152 -13.71 -14.72 14.33
C HIS A 152 -15.13 -15.22 14.05
N GLY A 153 -15.93 -15.55 15.08
CA GLY A 153 -17.27 -16.14 14.91
C GLY A 153 -18.25 -15.33 14.05
N GLY A 154 -18.02 -14.02 13.92
CA GLY A 154 -18.79 -13.09 13.07
C GLY A 154 -18.07 -12.65 11.79
N THR A 155 -16.94 -13.27 11.43
CA THR A 155 -16.15 -12.90 10.24
C THR A 155 -16.47 -13.84 9.07
N PRO A 156 -17.16 -13.36 8.02
CA PRO A 156 -17.43 -14.18 6.83
C PRO A 156 -16.12 -14.63 6.17
N GLY A 157 -16.04 -15.92 5.84
CA GLY A 157 -14.88 -16.48 5.14
C GLY A 157 -13.66 -16.79 6.02
N TYR A 158 -13.80 -16.76 7.36
CA TYR A 158 -12.74 -17.22 8.26
C TYR A 158 -12.32 -18.67 7.96
N ALA A 159 -11.01 -18.88 7.88
CA ALA A 159 -10.39 -20.20 7.78
C ALA A 159 -9.09 -20.22 8.60
N TRP A 160 -8.81 -21.35 9.25
CA TRP A 160 -7.59 -21.56 10.03
C TRP A 160 -6.41 -21.92 9.14
N GLU A 161 -5.97 -20.96 8.32
CA GLU A 161 -4.81 -21.12 7.45
C GLU A 161 -4.09 -19.77 7.25
N THR A 162 -2.76 -19.84 7.06
CA THR A 162 -1.91 -18.64 6.94
C THR A 162 -2.39 -17.65 5.87
N GLN A 163 -2.85 -18.13 4.71
CA GLN A 163 -3.33 -17.26 3.63
C GLN A 163 -4.60 -16.50 4.00
N ALA A 164 -5.51 -17.13 4.76
CA ALA A 164 -6.71 -16.46 5.26
C ALA A 164 -6.36 -15.42 6.33
N CYS A 165 -5.39 -15.73 7.21
CA CYS A 165 -4.90 -14.80 8.23
C CYS A 165 -4.33 -13.53 7.60
N ILE A 166 -3.35 -13.64 6.69
CA ILE A 166 -2.72 -12.47 6.05
C ILE A 166 -3.62 -11.75 5.04
N GLY A 167 -4.68 -12.43 4.60
CA GLY A 167 -5.78 -11.80 3.87
C GLY A 167 -6.51 -10.72 4.68
N CYS A 168 -6.35 -10.69 6.01
CA CYS A 168 -6.90 -9.67 6.92
C CYS A 168 -5.80 -8.94 7.72
N HIS A 169 -4.87 -9.70 8.31
CA HIS A 169 -3.80 -9.26 9.20
C HIS A 169 -2.46 -9.23 8.48
N ARG A 170 -2.30 -8.26 7.57
CA ARG A 170 -1.19 -8.26 6.60
C ARG A 170 0.17 -8.05 7.25
N ASP A 171 0.26 -7.23 8.28
CA ASP A 171 1.47 -6.98 9.09
C ASP A 171 1.52 -7.87 10.34
N GLY A 172 0.56 -8.79 10.49
CA GLY A 172 0.37 -9.58 11.70
C GLY A 172 -0.38 -8.84 12.81
N ASP A 173 -0.72 -7.56 12.63
CA ASP A 173 -1.50 -6.82 13.61
C ASP A 173 -2.98 -7.16 13.48
N ALA A 174 -3.60 -7.34 14.65
CA ALA A 174 -5.03 -7.55 14.76
C ALA A 174 -5.76 -6.23 14.49
N LEU A 175 -6.11 -5.95 13.23
CA LEU A 175 -7.16 -4.98 12.94
C LEU A 175 -8.50 -5.59 13.37
N SER A 176 -8.93 -5.30 14.59
CA SER A 176 -10.23 -5.78 15.06
C SER A 176 -11.35 -5.11 14.26
N ARG A 177 -12.50 -5.80 14.15
CA ARG A 177 -13.70 -5.22 13.54
C ARG A 177 -14.11 -3.90 14.21
N ASP A 178 -13.83 -3.72 15.50
CA ASP A 178 -14.12 -2.47 16.21
C ASP A 178 -13.24 -1.30 15.73
N VAL A 179 -11.95 -1.57 15.46
CA VAL A 179 -11.05 -0.56 14.87
C VAL A 179 -11.48 -0.24 13.43
N HIS A 180 -11.87 -1.26 12.67
CA HIS A 180 -12.41 -1.06 11.33
C HIS A 180 -13.74 -0.29 11.36
N ASP A 181 -14.64 -0.55 12.32
CA ASP A 181 -15.95 0.12 12.41
C ASP A 181 -15.81 1.64 12.66
N ALA A 182 -14.74 2.06 13.34
CA ALA A 182 -14.40 3.48 13.51
C ALA A 182 -13.99 4.17 12.18
N ILE A 183 -13.47 3.38 11.24
CA ILE A 183 -13.00 3.79 9.91
C ILE A 183 -14.15 3.74 8.89
N PHE A 184 -14.85 2.61 8.82
CA PHE A 184 -15.99 2.36 7.96
C PHE A 184 -16.94 1.35 8.63
N PRO A 185 -18.26 1.61 8.70
CA PRO A 185 -19.19 0.78 9.44
C PRO A 185 -19.27 -0.65 8.87
N VAL A 186 -18.74 -1.62 9.61
CA VAL A 186 -18.75 -3.05 9.28
C VAL A 186 -19.23 -3.90 10.43
N SER A 187 -19.68 -3.31 11.54
CA SER A 187 -20.27 -4.07 12.65
C SER A 187 -21.45 -4.92 12.18
N GLU A 188 -21.74 -6.01 12.90
CA GLU A 188 -22.79 -6.98 12.53
C GLU A 188 -24.19 -6.37 12.36
N THR A 189 -24.42 -5.17 12.90
CA THR A 189 -25.68 -4.43 12.82
C THR A 189 -25.78 -3.54 11.59
N THR A 190 -24.70 -3.36 10.83
CA THR A 190 -24.64 -2.54 9.61
C THR A 190 -24.99 -3.36 8.37
N ALA A 191 -25.31 -2.68 7.26
CA ALA A 191 -25.59 -3.34 5.98
C ALA A 191 -24.38 -4.12 5.43
N HIS A 192 -23.16 -3.77 5.86
CA HIS A 192 -21.91 -4.41 5.47
C HIS A 192 -21.43 -5.46 6.48
N GLY A 193 -22.19 -5.70 7.56
CA GLY A 193 -21.80 -6.61 8.63
C GLY A 193 -21.55 -8.05 8.18
N SER A 194 -22.24 -8.48 7.12
CA SER A 194 -22.10 -9.81 6.51
C SER A 194 -21.21 -9.85 5.25
N THR A 195 -20.64 -8.71 4.83
CA THR A 195 -19.78 -8.63 3.65
C THR A 195 -18.38 -9.15 4.00
N ALA A 196 -17.84 -10.07 3.21
CA ALA A 196 -16.48 -10.55 3.43
C ALA A 196 -15.46 -9.44 3.10
N CYS A 197 -14.34 -9.42 3.82
CA CYS A 197 -13.31 -8.37 3.65
C CYS A 197 -12.81 -8.29 2.20
N ALA A 198 -12.67 -9.43 1.53
CA ALA A 198 -12.20 -9.54 0.15
C ALA A 198 -13.22 -9.03 -0.89
N GLU A 199 -14.49 -8.85 -0.52
CA GLU A 199 -15.48 -8.23 -1.42
C GLU A 199 -15.26 -6.72 -1.56
N CYS A 200 -14.70 -6.07 -0.53
CA CYS A 200 -14.35 -4.64 -0.59
C CYS A 200 -12.86 -4.41 -0.88
N HIS A 201 -11.98 -5.21 -0.26
CA HIS A 201 -10.53 -5.14 -0.44
C HIS A 201 -10.08 -6.15 -1.50
N VAL A 202 -10.40 -5.85 -2.76
CA VAL A 202 -10.15 -6.73 -3.90
C VAL A 202 -8.69 -6.78 -4.32
N ASP A 203 -7.93 -5.71 -4.06
CA ASP A 203 -6.49 -5.68 -4.28
C ASP A 203 -5.76 -6.07 -2.98
N PRO A 204 -5.11 -7.26 -2.93
CA PRO A 204 -4.37 -7.69 -1.75
C PRO A 204 -3.08 -6.89 -1.52
N ALA A 205 -2.61 -6.11 -2.51
CA ALA A 205 -1.45 -5.24 -2.39
C ALA A 205 -1.82 -3.83 -1.92
N ASP A 206 -3.06 -3.39 -2.16
CA ASP A 206 -3.57 -2.07 -1.79
C ASP A 206 -4.99 -2.18 -1.21
N ARG A 207 -5.09 -2.20 0.13
CA ARG A 207 -6.39 -2.25 0.82
C ARG A 207 -7.09 -0.90 0.91
N GLU A 208 -6.43 0.20 0.57
CA GLU A 208 -7.07 1.51 0.48
C GLU A 208 -7.86 1.65 -0.83
N ALA A 209 -7.50 0.86 -1.85
CA ALA A 209 -8.23 0.74 -3.10
C ALA A 209 -9.58 0.02 -2.92
N VAL A 210 -10.61 0.78 -2.56
CA VAL A 210 -12.00 0.30 -2.44
C VAL A 210 -12.90 1.05 -3.42
N THR A 211 -13.88 0.34 -4.00
CA THR A 211 -14.91 0.93 -4.85
C THR A 211 -16.30 0.67 -4.30
N CYS A 212 -17.11 1.72 -4.19
CA CYS A 212 -18.50 1.60 -3.71
C CYS A 212 -19.46 1.32 -4.87
N VAL A 213 -19.14 1.77 -6.08
CA VAL A 213 -20.06 1.75 -7.23
C VAL A 213 -20.31 0.36 -7.80
N ASP A 214 -19.50 -0.61 -7.40
CA ASP A 214 -19.63 -2.01 -7.80
C ASP A 214 -20.81 -2.70 -7.06
N CYS A 215 -21.13 -2.23 -5.85
CA CYS A 215 -22.24 -2.74 -5.04
C CYS A 215 -23.40 -1.73 -4.93
N HIS A 216 -23.08 -0.45 -4.77
CA HIS A 216 -24.06 0.62 -4.69
C HIS A 216 -24.30 1.19 -6.08
N ALA A 217 -25.37 0.70 -6.72
CA ALA A 217 -25.78 1.16 -8.02
C ALA A 217 -26.13 2.65 -7.97
N HIS A 218 -25.25 3.46 -8.54
CA HIS A 218 -25.52 4.82 -8.94
C HIS A 218 -25.50 4.86 -10.46
N GLU A 219 -26.51 5.47 -11.07
CA GLU A 219 -26.44 5.78 -12.48
C GLU A 219 -25.70 7.10 -12.65
N VAL A 220 -24.72 7.14 -13.56
CA VAL A 220 -23.88 8.32 -13.80
C VAL A 220 -24.73 9.58 -14.05
N GLY A 221 -25.81 9.47 -14.85
CA GLY A 221 -26.68 10.61 -15.19
C GLY A 221 -27.46 11.18 -14.01
N PRO A 222 -28.26 10.38 -13.29
CA PRO A 222 -28.91 10.79 -12.05
C PRO A 222 -27.95 11.32 -10.98
N SER A 223 -26.79 10.69 -10.79
CA SER A 223 -25.79 11.18 -9.82
C SER A 223 -25.18 12.50 -10.27
N GLN A 224 -24.82 12.69 -11.55
CA GLN A 224 -24.41 13.99 -12.06
C GLN A 224 -25.49 15.06 -11.84
N THR A 225 -26.76 14.71 -12.06
CA THR A 225 -27.90 15.62 -11.86
C THR A 225 -28.03 16.03 -10.40
N ALA A 226 -27.92 15.09 -9.47
CA ALA A 226 -27.97 15.36 -8.03
C ALA A 226 -26.79 16.20 -7.53
N HIS A 227 -25.63 16.08 -8.18
CA HIS A 227 -24.38 16.77 -7.81
C HIS A 227 -24.07 18.00 -8.68
N GLN A 228 -25.03 18.51 -9.47
CA GLN A 228 -24.82 19.69 -10.33
C GLN A 228 -24.32 20.94 -9.58
N LEU A 229 -24.63 21.03 -8.29
CA LEU A 229 -24.22 22.14 -7.43
C LEU A 229 -22.95 21.85 -6.61
N VAL A 230 -22.36 20.66 -6.77
CA VAL A 230 -21.12 20.26 -6.09
C VAL A 230 -19.95 20.51 -7.04
N GLY A 231 -19.24 21.62 -6.81
CA GLY A 231 -18.04 21.95 -7.57
C GLY A 231 -16.96 20.87 -7.43
N GLY A 232 -16.30 20.52 -8.54
CA GLY A 232 -15.21 19.55 -8.55
C GLY A 232 -15.62 18.08 -8.43
N TYR A 233 -16.92 17.77 -8.50
CA TYR A 233 -17.43 16.40 -8.48
C TYR A 233 -16.89 15.55 -9.64
N ALA A 234 -16.30 14.40 -9.33
CA ALA A 234 -16.06 13.30 -10.25
C ALA A 234 -16.81 12.03 -9.80
N TYR A 235 -17.22 11.21 -10.77
CA TYR A 235 -17.89 9.94 -10.52
C TYR A 235 -16.88 8.83 -10.16
N VAL A 236 -16.20 8.99 -9.03
CA VAL A 236 -15.21 8.04 -8.49
C VAL A 236 -15.39 7.92 -6.98
N THR A 237 -15.10 6.74 -6.43
CA THR A 237 -15.34 6.41 -5.02
C THR A 237 -14.68 7.39 -4.04
N SER A 238 -13.44 7.80 -4.32
CA SER A 238 -12.71 8.76 -3.48
C SER A 238 -13.40 10.12 -3.37
N ASP A 239 -14.14 10.54 -4.39
CA ASP A 239 -14.92 11.79 -4.37
C ASP A 239 -16.24 11.61 -3.62
N CYS A 240 -16.92 10.48 -3.78
CA CYS A 240 -18.12 10.15 -3.02
C CYS A 240 -17.82 10.16 -1.51
N MET A 241 -16.70 9.57 -1.11
CA MET A 241 -16.30 9.40 0.30
C MET A 241 -15.90 10.72 0.98
N LYS A 242 -15.62 11.79 0.22
CA LYS A 242 -15.44 13.14 0.80
C LYS A 242 -16.70 13.61 1.54
N CYS A 243 -17.88 13.15 1.10
CA CYS A 243 -19.17 13.62 1.58
C CYS A 243 -20.07 12.52 2.18
N HIS A 244 -19.95 11.27 1.74
CA HIS A 244 -20.88 10.17 2.02
C HIS A 244 -20.30 9.05 2.88
N TYR A 245 -19.28 9.33 3.69
CA TYR A 245 -18.47 8.28 4.33
C TYR A 245 -19.28 7.34 5.27
N ASP A 246 -20.31 7.85 5.96
CA ASP A 246 -21.21 7.09 6.85
C ASP A 246 -22.60 6.87 6.25
N SER A 247 -22.71 6.96 4.92
CA SER A 247 -24.00 7.02 4.22
C SER A 247 -24.89 8.20 4.66
N SER A 248 -24.37 9.16 5.45
CA SER A 248 -25.04 10.43 5.67
C SER A 248 -24.89 11.30 4.43
N VAL A 249 -25.93 12.06 4.15
CA VAL A 249 -25.94 13.06 3.08
C VAL A 249 -26.21 14.38 3.79
N PRO A 250 -25.17 15.20 4.06
CA PRO A 250 -25.38 16.58 4.47
C PRO A 250 -26.19 17.26 3.36
N ARG A 251 -27.45 17.60 3.66
CA ARG A 251 -28.34 18.17 2.65
C ARG A 251 -28.14 19.68 2.60
N ILE A 252 -28.19 20.26 1.40
CA ILE A 252 -28.24 21.72 1.21
C ILE A 252 -29.34 22.36 2.09
N ALA A 253 -30.48 21.67 2.24
CA ALA A 253 -31.58 22.13 3.10
C ALA A 253 -31.20 22.34 4.57
N GLN A 254 -30.13 21.72 5.07
CA GLN A 254 -29.62 21.87 6.44
C GLN A 254 -28.80 23.13 6.64
N HIS A 255 -28.47 23.88 5.58
CA HIS A 255 -27.70 25.12 5.71
C HIS A 255 -28.53 26.28 6.28
N LEU A 256 -29.87 26.16 6.33
CA LEU A 256 -30.73 27.22 6.88
C LEU A 256 -30.36 27.57 8.33
N PRO A 257 -30.26 28.87 8.70
CA PRO A 257 -30.65 30.04 7.89
C PRO A 257 -29.62 30.53 6.86
N PHE A 258 -28.39 30.01 6.85
CA PHE A 258 -27.34 30.33 5.89
C PHE A 258 -27.70 29.75 4.50
N ARG A 259 -27.98 30.61 3.51
CA ARG A 259 -28.47 30.14 2.20
C ARG A 259 -27.30 29.87 1.25
N ILE A 260 -27.28 28.68 0.66
CA ILE A 260 -26.36 28.30 -0.44
C ILE A 260 -27.13 27.80 -1.68
N ASP A 261 -28.43 28.05 -1.73
CA ASP A 261 -29.33 27.69 -2.82
C ASP A 261 -29.85 28.96 -3.54
N GLY A 262 -30.66 28.78 -4.60
CA GLY A 262 -31.34 29.91 -5.26
C GLY A 262 -30.40 30.98 -5.81
N GLU A 263 -30.58 32.23 -5.37
CA GLU A 263 -29.80 33.43 -5.74
C GLU A 263 -28.79 33.84 -4.65
N ALA A 264 -28.50 32.98 -3.67
CA ALA A 264 -27.56 33.31 -2.60
C ALA A 264 -26.15 33.62 -3.15
N LYS A 265 -25.46 34.61 -2.57
CA LYS A 265 -24.13 35.07 -3.02
C LYS A 265 -23.13 33.92 -3.15
N HIS A 266 -23.05 33.06 -2.14
CA HIS A 266 -22.11 31.93 -2.12
C HIS A 266 -22.40 30.87 -3.20
N LYS A 267 -23.63 30.80 -3.73
CA LYS A 267 -23.94 29.95 -4.89
C LYS A 267 -23.59 30.65 -6.21
N ALA A 268 -23.85 31.95 -6.32
CA ALA A 268 -23.57 32.72 -7.53
C ALA A 268 -22.07 32.72 -7.88
N GLU A 269 -21.21 32.68 -6.86
CA GLU A 269 -19.75 32.57 -7.01
C GLU A 269 -19.27 31.12 -7.27
N ASN A 270 -20.18 30.14 -7.40
CA ASN A 270 -19.88 28.70 -7.52
C ASN A 270 -18.96 28.16 -6.41
N ALA A 271 -19.08 28.68 -5.19
CA ALA A 271 -18.25 28.20 -4.09
C ALA A 271 -18.52 26.71 -3.85
N ALA A 272 -17.50 25.87 -4.04
CA ALA A 272 -17.64 24.44 -3.82
C ALA A 272 -17.80 24.14 -2.32
N CYS A 273 -18.50 23.06 -1.97
CA CYS A 273 -18.74 22.70 -0.57
C CYS A 273 -17.44 22.64 0.25
N LEU A 274 -16.37 22.12 -0.36
CA LEU A 274 -15.05 21.94 0.26
C LEU A 274 -14.23 23.22 0.36
N GLU A 275 -14.65 24.31 -0.30
CA GLU A 275 -14.01 25.63 -0.12
C GLU A 275 -14.41 26.24 1.23
N CYS A 276 -15.64 25.97 1.69
CA CYS A 276 -16.09 26.35 3.02
C CYS A 276 -15.73 25.27 4.06
N HIS A 277 -15.90 24.00 3.72
CA HIS A 277 -15.62 22.85 4.59
C HIS A 277 -14.21 22.31 4.35
N THR A 278 -13.22 23.09 4.75
CA THR A 278 -11.79 22.82 4.50
C THR A 278 -11.18 21.82 5.48
N GLN A 279 -11.83 21.58 6.61
CA GLN A 279 -11.39 20.65 7.64
C GLN A 279 -11.78 19.21 7.26
N VAL A 280 -10.91 18.26 7.57
CA VAL A 280 -11.16 16.83 7.37
C VAL A 280 -11.37 16.15 8.70
N GLN A 281 -12.25 15.15 8.74
CA GLN A 281 -12.41 14.32 9.93
C GLN A 281 -11.13 13.50 10.15
N ALA A 282 -10.55 13.62 11.34
CA ALA A 282 -9.36 12.87 11.72
C ALA A 282 -9.66 11.36 11.84
N ASN A 283 -8.63 10.53 11.69
CA ASN A 283 -8.67 9.06 11.84
C ASN A 283 -9.59 8.35 10.82
N ARG A 284 -9.64 8.83 9.58
CA ARG A 284 -10.37 8.21 8.47
C ARG A 284 -9.40 7.92 7.32
N PRO A 285 -9.48 6.75 6.67
CA PRO A 285 -8.62 6.40 5.54
C PRO A 285 -8.91 7.28 4.31
N PHE A 286 -10.14 7.77 4.19
CA PHE A 286 -10.51 8.78 3.22
C PHE A 286 -10.68 10.13 3.92
N PRO A 287 -10.09 11.23 3.40
CA PRO A 287 -10.28 12.57 3.95
C PRO A 287 -11.72 13.04 3.69
N SER A 288 -12.65 12.61 4.55
CA SER A 288 -14.03 13.08 4.56
C SER A 288 -14.09 14.47 5.17
N ALA A 289 -14.83 15.39 4.55
CA ALA A 289 -14.99 16.73 5.08
C ALA A 289 -15.70 16.71 6.44
N ASP A 290 -15.25 17.56 7.36
CA ASP A 290 -15.96 17.86 8.60
C ASP A 290 -16.98 18.97 8.34
N PHE A 291 -18.22 18.59 8.09
CA PHE A 291 -19.32 19.55 7.87
C PHE A 291 -19.74 20.30 9.14
N GLY A 292 -19.23 19.93 10.31
CA GLY A 292 -19.37 20.70 11.56
C GLY A 292 -18.41 21.89 11.65
N ALA A 293 -17.31 21.85 10.89
CA ALA A 293 -16.33 22.92 10.77
C ALA A 293 -16.50 23.66 9.44
N PHE A 294 -16.25 24.97 9.46
CA PHE A 294 -16.28 25.80 8.25
C PHE A 294 -15.32 26.98 8.39
N ASP A 295 -14.84 27.48 7.25
CA ASP A 295 -13.96 28.64 7.19
C ASP A 295 -14.46 29.69 6.21
N CYS A 296 -14.72 30.89 6.71
CA CYS A 296 -15.07 32.06 5.90
C CYS A 296 -13.82 32.88 5.54
N LEU A 297 -12.73 32.73 6.31
CA LEU A 297 -11.57 33.63 6.27
C LEU A 297 -10.68 33.40 5.05
N GLY A 298 -10.82 32.26 4.37
CA GLY A 298 -10.18 31.99 3.09
C GLY A 298 -10.62 32.95 1.98
N CYS A 299 -11.86 33.45 2.05
CA CYS A 299 -12.42 34.38 1.06
C CYS A 299 -12.64 35.79 1.63
N HIS A 300 -12.96 35.92 2.91
CA HIS A 300 -13.22 37.21 3.56
C HIS A 300 -11.99 37.71 4.32
N GLY A 301 -11.15 38.52 3.68
CA GLY A 301 -9.86 38.95 4.22
C GLY A 301 -9.94 39.92 5.41
N ARG A 302 -9.00 39.79 6.35
CA ARG A 302 -8.93 40.56 7.61
C ARG A 302 -8.99 42.06 7.41
N SER A 303 -8.21 42.60 6.46
CA SER A 303 -8.14 44.05 6.26
C SER A 303 -9.48 44.66 5.84
N GLU A 304 -10.27 43.94 5.05
CA GLU A 304 -11.59 44.39 4.61
C GLU A 304 -12.60 44.27 5.75
N MET A 305 -12.63 43.11 6.40
CA MET A 305 -13.57 42.85 7.50
C MET A 305 -13.33 43.77 8.70
N ASP A 306 -12.08 44.01 9.10
CA ASP A 306 -11.74 44.97 10.17
C ASP A 306 -12.14 46.41 9.78
N GLY A 307 -12.14 46.72 8.48
CA GLY A 307 -12.58 48.00 7.94
C GLY A 307 -14.08 48.21 8.06
N GLU A 308 -14.87 47.27 7.55
CA GLU A 308 -16.34 47.30 7.54
C GLU A 308 -16.95 47.17 8.96
N HIS A 309 -16.27 46.49 9.87
CA HIS A 309 -16.78 46.22 11.22
C HIS A 309 -16.16 47.13 12.30
N ARG A 310 -15.50 48.23 11.90
CA ARG A 310 -14.84 49.14 12.84
C ARG A 310 -15.83 49.72 13.85
N GLY A 311 -15.60 49.43 15.13
CA GLY A 311 -16.44 49.92 16.23
C GLY A 311 -17.72 49.10 16.46
N ARG A 312 -17.89 47.96 15.76
CA ARG A 312 -19.04 47.06 15.95
C ARG A 312 -18.82 46.17 17.18
N THR A 313 -19.67 46.32 18.19
CA THR A 313 -19.63 45.48 19.40
C THR A 313 -19.90 44.02 19.05
N GLY A 314 -19.06 43.11 19.55
CA GLY A 314 -19.20 41.67 19.32
C GLY A 314 -18.56 41.16 18.03
N TYR A 315 -17.90 42.04 17.25
CA TYR A 315 -17.09 41.62 16.12
C TYR A 315 -15.81 40.91 16.58
N ALA A 316 -15.53 39.75 15.98
CA ALA A 316 -14.23 39.10 15.98
C ALA A 316 -13.99 38.48 14.61
N TYR A 317 -12.76 38.57 14.11
CA TYR A 317 -12.35 37.97 12.83
C TYR A 317 -12.13 36.46 13.00
N ASP A 318 -13.23 35.73 13.13
CA ASP A 318 -13.28 34.27 13.15
C ASP A 318 -14.61 33.75 12.59
N SER A 319 -14.55 32.64 11.85
CA SER A 319 -15.70 32.08 11.11
C SER A 319 -16.90 31.78 12.02
N PRO A 320 -16.74 31.15 13.20
CA PRO A 320 -17.84 30.95 14.13
C PRO A 320 -18.52 32.25 14.55
N THR A 321 -17.77 33.30 14.92
CA THR A 321 -18.36 34.57 15.37
C THR A 321 -19.18 35.24 14.28
N CYS A 322 -18.73 35.23 13.02
CA CYS A 322 -19.46 35.85 11.91
C CYS A 322 -20.90 35.33 11.77
N VAL A 323 -21.10 34.02 11.90
CA VAL A 323 -22.40 33.36 11.66
C VAL A 323 -23.14 33.04 12.96
N LYS A 324 -22.44 32.47 13.96
CA LYS A 324 -23.07 31.95 15.20
C LYS A 324 -23.37 33.03 16.24
N SER A 325 -22.68 34.17 16.21
CA SER A 325 -23.00 35.30 17.11
C SER A 325 -24.19 36.14 16.64
N GLY A 326 -24.86 35.72 15.55
CA GLY A 326 -26.09 36.34 15.06
C GLY A 326 -25.89 37.59 14.21
N CYS A 327 -24.66 37.93 13.81
CA CYS A 327 -24.39 39.06 12.92
C CYS A 327 -24.75 38.75 11.46
N HIS A 328 -24.30 37.61 10.93
CA HIS A 328 -24.60 37.16 9.56
C HIS A 328 -25.18 35.75 9.55
N PRO A 329 -26.35 35.50 10.20
CA PRO A 329 -26.94 34.16 10.28
C PRO A 329 -27.38 33.63 8.91
N THR A 330 -27.64 34.50 7.94
CA THR A 330 -27.99 34.12 6.56
C THR A 330 -26.78 34.02 5.62
N GLY A 331 -25.60 34.44 6.09
CA GLY A 331 -24.39 34.54 5.28
C GLY A 331 -24.26 35.84 4.48
N ASP A 332 -25.28 36.70 4.49
CA ASP A 332 -25.21 37.97 3.78
C ASP A 332 -24.64 39.06 4.69
N GLY A 333 -23.57 39.72 4.21
CA GLY A 333 -23.23 41.07 4.65
C GLY A 333 -24.26 42.05 4.12
N ASP A 334 -24.85 42.85 5.02
CA ASP A 334 -25.66 44.02 4.67
C ASP A 334 -24.84 45.06 3.90
#